data_AF-A0A2K8KK42-F1
#
_entry.id   AF-A0A2K8KK42-F1
#
_cell.length_a   1.000
_cell.length_b   1.000
_cell.length_c   1.000
_cell.angle_alpha   90.00
_cell.angle_beta   90.00
_cell.angle_gamma   90.00
#
_symmetry.space_group_name_H-M   'P 1'
#
loop_
_entity.id
_entity.type
_entity.pdbx_description
1 polymer ?
#
loop_
_entity_poly.entity_id
_entity_poly.type
_entity_poly.pdbx_seq_one_letter_code
_entity_poly.pdbx_strand_id
1 'polypeptide(L)'
;MHERQTNIANGLDAAARAAKDLELAQDSAVKKLREAKDAAAELIDQANRRAATIVDEAKVEAGAEAKRIIAGAVSDVEKERNVAREELRTKVAALTLAGAEKILQSEVDEKKHSELLDKLAATL
;
A
#
# COMPACT_ATOMS: atom_id res chain seq x y z
N MET A 1 65.21 -58.97 -25.70
CA MET A 1 63.94 -59.65 -25.37
C MET A 1 63.32 -59.14 -24.08
N HIS A 2 64.08 -59.01 -22.99
CA HIS A 2 63.59 -58.55 -21.69
C HIS A 2 62.96 -57.14 -21.71
N GLU A 3 63.62 -56.18 -22.37
CA GLU A 3 63.15 -54.79 -22.49
C GLU A 3 61.75 -54.67 -23.13
N ARG A 4 61.46 -55.51 -24.14
CA ARG A 4 60.17 -55.52 -24.82
C ARG A 4 59.06 -56.05 -23.91
N GLN A 5 59.34 -57.07 -23.11
CA GLN A 5 58.38 -57.60 -22.13
C GLN A 5 58.09 -56.57 -21.04
N THR A 6 59.12 -55.90 -20.53
CA THR A 6 58.97 -54.84 -19.51
C THR A 6 58.15 -53.66 -20.04
N ASN A 7 58.39 -53.21 -21.28
CA ASN A 7 57.61 -52.12 -21.88
C ASN A 7 56.15 -52.51 -22.12
N ILE A 8 55.87 -53.74 -22.54
CA ILE A 8 54.49 -54.23 -22.71
C ILE A 8 53.78 -54.34 -21.36
N ALA A 9 54.46 -54.86 -20.34
CA ALA A 9 53.90 -54.97 -18.98
C ALA A 9 53.58 -53.59 -18.39
N ASN A 10 54.51 -52.63 -18.50
CA ASN A 10 54.31 -51.26 -18.03
C ASN A 10 53.18 -50.55 -18.79
N GLY A 11 53.05 -50.78 -20.10
CA GLY A 11 51.97 -50.21 -20.91
C GLY A 11 50.60 -50.76 -20.55
N LEU A 12 50.48 -52.08 -20.32
CA LEU A 12 49.24 -52.72 -19.88
C LEU A 12 48.82 -52.23 -18.48
N ASP A 13 49.76 -52.14 -17.55
CA ASP A 13 49.52 -51.67 -16.19
C ASP A 13 49.15 -50.18 -16.14
N ALA A 14 49.80 -49.35 -16.97
CA ALA A 14 49.43 -47.94 -17.15
C ALA A 14 48.03 -47.77 -17.76
N ALA A 15 47.67 -48.57 -18.77
CA ALA A 15 46.34 -48.55 -19.36
C ALA A 15 45.25 -48.99 -18.38
N ALA A 16 45.52 -50.02 -17.57
CA ALA A 16 44.60 -50.48 -16.53
C ALA A 16 44.38 -49.42 -15.44
N ARG A 17 45.45 -48.73 -15.01
CA ARG A 17 45.36 -47.59 -14.10
C ARG A 17 44.57 -46.43 -14.71
N ALA A 18 44.88 -46.05 -15.95
CA ALA A 18 44.18 -44.96 -16.63
C ALA A 18 42.68 -45.25 -16.81
N ALA A 19 42.29 -46.49 -17.10
CA ALA A 19 40.90 -46.89 -17.20
C ALA A 19 40.17 -46.77 -15.85
N LYS A 20 40.82 -47.20 -14.76
CA LYS A 20 40.28 -47.08 -13.40
C LYS A 20 40.16 -45.62 -12.95
N ASP A 21 41.18 -44.81 -13.23
CA ASP A 21 41.17 -43.38 -12.90
C ASP A 21 40.08 -42.63 -13.69
N LEU A 22 39.86 -43.01 -14.95
CA LEU A 22 38.77 -42.49 -15.78
C LEU A 22 37.40 -42.84 -15.18
N GLU A 23 37.19 -44.08 -14.75
CA GLU A 23 35.94 -44.50 -14.11
C GLU A 23 35.68 -43.73 -12.81
N LEU A 24 36.70 -43.59 -11.96
CA LEU A 24 36.61 -42.81 -10.72
C LEU A 24 36.34 -41.32 -10.99
N ALA A 25 36.96 -40.75 -12.01
CA ALA A 25 36.73 -39.37 -12.42
C ALA A 25 35.31 -39.16 -12.96
N GLN A 26 34.78 -40.12 -13.73
CA GLN A 26 33.42 -40.10 -14.24
C GLN A 26 32.40 -40.17 -13.10
N ASP A 27 32.56 -41.09 -12.15
CA ASP A 27 31.67 -41.21 -11.00
C ASP A 27 31.70 -39.93 -10.13
N SER A 28 32.90 -39.41 -9.89
CA SER A 28 33.09 -38.14 -9.17
C SER A 28 32.42 -36.96 -9.89
N ALA A 29 32.48 -36.91 -11.22
CA ALA A 29 31.83 -35.87 -12.01
C ALA A 29 30.30 -35.98 -11.95
N VAL A 30 29.74 -37.19 -12.05
CA VAL A 30 28.30 -37.44 -11.92
C VAL A 30 27.81 -37.05 -10.52
N LYS A 31 28.57 -37.39 -9.47
CA LYS A 31 28.25 -37.01 -8.10
C LYS A 31 28.22 -35.49 -7.93
N LYS A 32 29.27 -34.79 -8.39
CA LYS A 32 29.32 -33.32 -8.34
C LYS A 32 28.18 -32.66 -9.11
N LEU A 33 27.81 -33.20 -10.27
CA LEU A 33 26.66 -32.70 -11.04
C LEU A 33 25.34 -32.88 -10.30
N ARG A 34 25.17 -33.99 -9.59
CA ARG A 34 23.98 -34.24 -8.77
C ARG A 34 23.93 -33.27 -7.58
N GLU A 35 25.02 -33.15 -6.83
CA GLU A 35 25.14 -32.20 -5.71
C GLU A 35 24.87 -30.75 -6.17
N ALA A 36 25.41 -30.34 -7.32
CA ALA A 36 25.17 -29.02 -7.87
C ALA A 36 23.70 -28.79 -8.26
N LYS A 37 23.01 -29.82 -8.79
CA LYS A 37 21.58 -29.75 -9.11
C LYS A 37 20.73 -29.64 -7.84
N ASP A 38 21.05 -30.42 -6.81
CA ASP A 38 20.33 -30.39 -5.54
C ASP A 38 20.51 -29.02 -4.85
N ALA A 39 21.73 -28.49 -4.82
CA ALA A 39 22.01 -27.15 -4.30
C ALA A 39 21.31 -26.03 -5.11
N ALA A 40 21.24 -26.16 -6.45
CA ALA A 40 20.51 -25.20 -7.28
C ALA A 40 19.00 -25.25 -7.02
N ALA A 41 18.43 -26.43 -6.83
CA ALA A 41 17.02 -26.59 -6.49
C ALA A 41 16.71 -25.98 -5.12
N GLU A 42 17.59 -26.18 -4.13
CA GLU A 42 17.46 -25.58 -2.81
C GLU A 42 17.52 -24.04 -2.87
N LEU A 43 18.47 -23.48 -3.64
CA LEU A 43 18.59 -22.04 -3.82
C LEU A 43 17.31 -21.46 -4.45
N ILE A 44 16.74 -22.13 -5.44
CA ILE A 44 15.47 -21.72 -6.07
C ILE A 44 14.32 -21.75 -5.06
N ASP A 45 14.21 -22.79 -4.23
CA ASP A 45 13.18 -22.86 -3.20
C ASP A 45 13.33 -21.74 -2.16
N GLN A 46 14.56 -21.48 -1.70
CA GLN A 46 14.85 -20.37 -0.79
C GLN A 46 14.50 -19.01 -1.41
N ALA A 47 14.84 -18.80 -2.69
CA ALA A 47 14.50 -17.58 -3.41
C ALA A 47 12.98 -17.39 -3.54
N ASN A 48 12.24 -18.45 -3.88
CA ASN A 48 10.78 -18.41 -3.97
C ASN A 48 10.12 -18.10 -2.62
N ARG A 49 10.59 -18.72 -1.53
CA ARG A 49 10.11 -18.42 -0.17
C ARG A 49 10.38 -16.96 0.19
N ARG A 50 11.58 -16.47 -0.09
CA ARG A 50 11.94 -15.08 0.19
C ARG A 50 11.09 -14.11 -0.61
N ALA A 51 10.83 -14.41 -1.89
CA ALA A 51 9.94 -13.61 -2.73
C ALA A 51 8.51 -13.56 -2.17
N ALA A 52 7.97 -14.70 -1.74
CA ALA A 52 6.65 -14.76 -1.12
C ALA A 52 6.59 -13.91 0.16
N THR A 53 7.60 -14.01 1.04
CA THR A 53 7.71 -13.18 2.25
C THR A 53 7.75 -11.68 1.91
N ILE A 54 8.55 -11.27 0.93
CA ILE A 54 8.61 -9.87 0.50
C ILE A 54 7.25 -9.36 0.02
N VAL A 55 6.53 -10.17 -0.76
CA VAL A 55 5.20 -9.81 -1.27
C VAL A 55 4.21 -9.67 -0.12
N ASP A 56 4.24 -10.55 0.87
CA ASP A 56 3.32 -10.49 2.01
C ASP A 56 3.66 -9.32 2.95
N GLU A 57 4.94 -9.05 3.22
CA GLU A 57 5.39 -7.85 3.94
C GLU A 57 4.92 -6.58 3.24
N ALA A 58 5.11 -6.48 1.92
CA ALA A 58 4.67 -5.34 1.13
C ALA A 58 3.15 -5.14 1.15
N LYS A 59 2.35 -6.21 1.15
CA LYS A 59 0.88 -6.12 1.29
C LYS A 59 0.48 -5.59 2.66
N VAL A 60 1.16 -6.04 3.72
CA VAL A 60 0.89 -5.57 5.09
C VAL A 60 1.20 -4.09 5.21
N GLU A 61 2.36 -3.65 4.72
CA GLU A 61 2.77 -2.25 4.72
C GLU A 61 1.81 -1.38 3.89
N ALA A 62 1.45 -1.81 2.68
CA ALA A 62 0.48 -1.12 1.84
C ALA A 62 -0.89 -0.99 2.52
N GLY A 63 -1.35 -2.04 3.21
CA GLY A 63 -2.58 -2.00 3.99
C GLY A 63 -2.52 -1.03 5.17
N ALA A 64 -1.38 -0.94 5.85
CA ALA A 64 -1.16 0.04 6.92
C ALA A 64 -1.11 1.48 6.40
N GLU A 65 -0.45 1.69 5.25
CA GLU A 65 -0.41 3.00 4.57
C GLU A 65 -1.80 3.44 4.13
N ALA A 66 -2.55 2.55 3.47
CA ALA A 66 -3.91 2.84 3.03
C ALA A 66 -4.81 3.27 4.20
N LYS A 67 -4.72 2.56 5.35
CA LYS A 67 -5.45 2.95 6.57
C LYS A 67 -5.04 4.33 7.07
N ARG A 68 -3.75 4.68 7.01
CA ARG A 68 -3.25 5.99 7.44
C ARG A 68 -3.77 7.10 6.54
N ILE A 69 -3.74 6.90 5.22
CA ILE A 69 -4.27 7.84 4.23
C ILE A 69 -5.77 8.06 4.46
N ILE A 70 -6.55 6.98 4.64
CA ILE A 70 -7.99 7.07 4.90
C ILE A 70 -8.25 7.83 6.20
N ALA A 71 -7.52 7.53 7.27
CA ALA A 71 -7.67 8.24 8.55
C ALA A 71 -7.38 9.75 8.41
N GLY A 72 -6.34 10.11 7.65
CA GLY A 72 -6.03 11.51 7.31
C GLY A 72 -7.18 12.18 6.55
N ALA A 73 -7.66 11.52 5.48
CA ALA A 73 -8.77 12.02 4.68
C ALA A 73 -10.06 12.21 5.49
N VAL A 74 -10.40 11.29 6.41
CA VAL A 74 -11.55 11.44 7.30
C VAL A 74 -11.39 12.65 8.20
N SER A 75 -10.22 12.83 8.82
CA SER A 75 -9.92 14.02 9.63
C SER A 75 -10.08 15.32 8.83
N ASP A 76 -9.60 15.35 7.59
CA ASP A 76 -9.69 16.54 6.76
C ASP A 76 -11.13 16.84 6.31
N VAL A 77 -11.91 15.80 5.99
CA VAL A 77 -13.36 15.94 5.74
C VAL A 77 -14.09 16.48 6.97
N GLU A 78 -13.74 16.04 8.18
CA GLU A 78 -14.35 16.56 9.41
C GLU A 78 -14.03 18.03 9.65
N LYS A 79 -12.78 18.46 9.40
CA LYS A 79 -12.39 19.87 9.45
C LYS A 79 -13.18 20.69 8.44
N GLU A 80 -13.24 20.24 7.19
CA GLU A 80 -13.96 20.94 6.12
C GLU A 80 -15.45 21.06 6.43
N ARG A 81 -16.06 19.99 6.95
CA ARG A 81 -17.47 20.02 7.41
C ARG A 81 -17.68 21.08 8.49
N ASN A 82 -16.76 21.21 9.44
CA ASN A 82 -16.87 22.20 10.51
C ASN A 82 -16.73 23.63 9.94
N VAL A 83 -15.81 23.86 9.01
CA VAL A 83 -15.68 25.14 8.30
C VAL A 83 -16.96 25.48 7.55
N ALA A 84 -17.47 24.56 6.73
CA ALA A 84 -18.72 24.74 5.99
C ALA A 84 -19.93 25.00 6.92
N ARG A 85 -19.96 24.38 8.10
CA ARG A 85 -21.02 24.62 9.10
C ARG A 85 -20.96 26.03 9.67
N GLU A 86 -19.78 26.55 9.98
CA GLU A 86 -19.63 27.93 10.47
C GLU A 86 -19.94 28.95 9.38
N GLU A 87 -19.56 28.68 8.13
CA GLU A 87 -19.99 29.51 6.99
C GLU A 87 -21.51 29.53 6.83
N LEU A 88 -22.16 28.36 6.90
CA LEU A 88 -23.62 28.26 6.83
C LEU A 88 -24.28 29.02 7.98
N ARG A 89 -23.75 28.92 9.20
CA ARG A 89 -24.26 29.66 10.36
C ARG A 89 -24.24 31.18 10.12
N THR A 90 -23.15 31.68 9.54
CA THR A 90 -23.01 33.11 9.20
C THR A 90 -24.03 33.53 8.14
N LYS A 91 -24.20 32.72 7.08
CA LYS A 91 -25.20 32.98 6.03
C LYS A 91 -26.64 32.93 6.56
N VAL A 92 -26.95 31.96 7.43
CA VAL A 92 -28.28 31.84 8.06
C VAL A 92 -28.56 33.02 8.98
N ALA A 93 -27.58 33.49 9.76
CA ALA A 93 -27.74 34.68 10.59
C ALA A 93 -28.06 35.92 9.73
N ALA A 94 -27.34 36.12 8.63
CA ALA A 94 -27.60 37.21 7.69
C ALA A 94 -29.00 37.13 7.06
N LEU A 95 -29.43 35.93 6.63
CA LEU A 95 -30.78 35.71 6.10
C LEU A 95 -31.87 35.94 7.16
N THR A 96 -31.61 35.57 8.41
CA THR A 96 -32.56 35.75 9.51
C THR A 96 -32.76 37.23 9.82
N LEU A 97 -31.68 38.02 9.83
CA LEU A 97 -31.77 39.48 9.99
C LEU A 97 -32.55 40.11 8.84
N ALA A 98 -32.21 39.78 7.60
CA ALA A 98 -32.94 40.28 6.43
C ALA A 98 -34.43 39.88 6.43
N GLY A 99 -34.74 38.67 6.90
CA GLY A 99 -36.11 38.21 7.09
C GLY A 99 -36.85 39.00 8.17
N ALA A 100 -36.21 39.23 9.32
CA ALA A 100 -36.76 40.03 10.40
C ALA A 100 -37.01 41.49 9.98
N GLU A 101 -36.07 42.10 9.26
CA GLU A 101 -36.23 43.44 8.68
C GLU A 101 -37.44 43.51 7.74
N LYS A 102 -37.60 42.52 6.86
CA LYS A 102 -38.73 42.47 5.92
C LYS A 102 -40.07 42.28 6.62
N ILE A 103 -40.13 41.46 7.67
CA ILE A 103 -41.32 41.30 8.51
C ILE A 103 -41.65 42.63 9.22
N LEU A 104 -40.64 43.30 9.80
CA LEU A 104 -40.83 44.58 10.46
C LEU A 104 -41.34 45.65 9.48
N GLN A 105 -40.75 45.74 8.28
CA GLN A 105 -41.25 46.62 7.21
C GLN A 105 -42.70 46.32 6.83
N SER A 106 -43.13 45.06 6.85
CA SER A 106 -44.52 44.69 6.56
C SER A 106 -45.50 45.00 7.71
N GLU A 107 -45.02 45.03 8.96
CA GLU A 107 -45.84 45.41 10.14
C GLU A 107 -45.87 46.92 10.39
N VAL A 108 -44.88 47.68 9.89
CA VAL A 108 -44.93 49.16 9.82
C VAL A 108 -45.85 49.56 8.68
N ASP A 109 -47.15 49.35 8.89
CA ASP A 109 -48.21 49.79 7.98
C ASP A 109 -48.68 51.19 8.42
N GLU A 110 -48.52 52.15 7.51
CA GLU A 110 -48.95 53.55 7.68
C GLU A 110 -50.42 53.66 8.09
N LYS A 111 -51.29 52.74 7.65
CA LYS A 111 -52.70 52.68 8.05
C LYS A 111 -52.91 52.18 9.47
N LYS A 112 -52.20 51.13 9.89
CA LYS A 112 -52.28 50.63 11.29
C LYS A 112 -51.70 51.67 12.27
N HIS A 113 -50.66 52.39 11.86
CA HIS A 113 -50.07 53.46 12.67
C HIS A 113 -50.92 54.73 12.70
N SER A 114 -51.59 55.11 11.59
CA SER A 114 -52.57 56.20 11.57
C SER A 114 -53.74 55.91 12.51
N GLU A 115 -54.34 54.72 12.48
CA GLU A 115 -55.44 54.37 13.38
C GLU A 115 -55.03 54.38 14.87
N LEU A 116 -53.79 54.00 15.18
CA LEU A 116 -53.24 54.07 16.54
C LEU A 116 -52.98 55.52 16.97
N LEU A 117 -52.48 56.37 16.08
CA LEU A 117 -52.28 57.80 16.34
C LEU A 117 -53.61 58.54 16.52
N ASP A 118 -54.61 58.22 15.69
CA ASP A 118 -55.96 58.79 15.78
C ASP A 118 -56.65 58.38 17.09
N LYS A 119 -56.50 57.12 17.51
CA LYS A 119 -56.99 56.67 18.83
C LYS A 119 -56.27 57.35 19.98
N LEU A 120 -54.94 57.55 19.89
CA LEU A 120 -54.18 58.23 20.94
C LEU A 120 -54.60 59.70 21.07
N ALA A 121 -54.76 60.39 19.94
CA ALA A 121 -55.24 61.77 19.87
C ALA A 121 -56.66 61.94 20.40
N ALA A 122 -57.53 60.93 20.26
CA ALA A 122 -58.88 60.94 20.83
C ALA A 122 -58.94 60.70 22.36
N THR A 123 -57.80 60.36 22.99
CA THR A 123 -57.69 60.14 24.45
C THR A 123 -56.99 61.28 25.20
N LEU A 124 -56.62 62.36 24.51
CA LEU A 124 -56.18 63.64 25.05
C LEU A 124 -57.32 64.67 25.00
#